data_AF-A0A1I5RJF8-F1
#
_entry.id   AF-A0A1I5RJF8-F1
#
_cell.length_a   1.000
_cell.length_b   1.000
_cell.length_c   1.000
_cell.angle_alpha   90.00
_cell.angle_beta   90.00
_cell.angle_gamma   90.00
#
_symmetry.space_group_name_H-M   'P 1'
#
loop_
_entity.id
_entity.type
_entity.pdbx_description
1 polymer ?
#
loop_
_entity_poly.entity_id
_entity_poly.type
_entity_poly.pdbx_seq_one_letter_code
_entity_poly.pdbx_strand_id
1 'polypeptide(L)'
;MSLKDRLADFAGALTSATMAPDEYAVPEYQNYESNKADLTDLWSQIRPQIKRDVQQANLIDDQLQEMFSFFDRGEKNKGRKLAWAIYNSDVEKLR
;
A
#
# COMPACT_ATOMS: atom_id res chain seq x y z
N MET A 1 9.11 16.06 -3.79
CA MET A 1 8.09 15.87 -2.72
C MET A 1 8.79 15.50 -1.44
N SER A 2 8.30 16.02 -0.31
CA SER A 2 8.82 15.66 1.01
C SER A 2 8.41 14.22 1.38
N LEU A 3 9.05 13.64 2.40
CA LEU A 3 8.62 12.36 2.97
C LEU A 3 7.15 12.41 3.38
N LYS A 4 6.72 13.50 4.01
CA LYS A 4 5.33 13.70 4.47
C LYS A 4 4.34 13.66 3.31
N ASP A 5 4.63 14.34 2.20
CA ASP A 5 3.73 14.35 1.04
C ASP A 5 3.59 12.95 0.45
N ARG A 6 4.70 12.22 0.33
CA ARG A 6 4.69 10.85 -0.19
C ARG A 6 3.95 9.88 0.71
N LEU A 7 4.07 10.02 2.03
CA LEU A 7 3.33 9.21 2.98
C LEU A 7 1.82 9.47 2.89
N ALA A 8 1.40 10.71 2.66
CA ALA A 8 0.00 11.05 2.43
C ALA A 8 -0.53 10.45 1.11
N ASP A 9 0.23 10.56 0.01
CA ASP A 9 -0.15 9.92 -1.26
C ASP A 9 -0.24 8.40 -1.11
N PHE A 10 0.70 7.79 -0.40
CA PHE A 10 0.71 6.36 -0.12
C PHE A 10 -0.50 5.93 0.71
N ALA A 11 -0.87 6.70 1.74
CA ALA A 11 -2.10 6.46 2.50
C ALA A 11 -3.35 6.58 1.63
N GLY A 12 -3.37 7.56 0.72
CA GLY A 12 -4.41 7.72 -0.30
C GLY A 12 -4.53 6.48 -1.21
N ALA A 13 -3.42 6.00 -1.77
CA ALA A 13 -3.41 4.80 -2.61
C ALA A 13 -3.86 3.53 -1.87
N LEU A 14 -3.49 3.39 -0.59
CA LEU A 14 -3.93 2.27 0.27
C LEU A 14 -5.45 2.21 0.44
N THR A 15 -6.15 3.36 0.48
CA THR A 15 -7.63 3.35 0.56
C THR A 15 -8.24 2.58 -0.60
N SER A 16 -7.66 2.75 -1.79
CA SER A 16 -8.12 2.07 -3.00
C SER A 16 -7.73 0.59 -3.00
N ALA A 17 -6.60 0.22 -2.40
CA ALA A 17 -6.19 -1.17 -2.23
C ALA A 17 -7.05 -1.97 -1.24
N THR A 18 -7.91 -1.31 -0.46
CA THR A 18 -8.93 -2.03 0.34
C THR A 18 -10.03 -2.65 -0.52
N MET A 19 -10.17 -2.22 -1.77
CA MET A 19 -11.02 -2.85 -2.79
C MET A 19 -10.28 -4.04 -3.41
N ALA A 20 -10.95 -5.17 -3.61
CA ALA A 20 -10.31 -6.30 -4.29
C ALA A 20 -10.05 -5.96 -5.78
N PRO A 21 -9.12 -6.67 -6.46
CA PRO A 21 -8.73 -6.32 -7.83
C PRO A 21 -9.86 -6.17 -8.85
N ASP A 22 -10.92 -6.97 -8.70
CA ASP A 22 -12.09 -6.98 -9.59
C ASP A 22 -13.23 -6.07 -9.12
N GLU A 23 -13.05 -5.36 -8.01
CA GLU A 23 -14.03 -4.40 -7.46
C GLU A 23 -13.67 -2.94 -7.76
N TYR A 24 -12.58 -2.70 -8.50
CA TYR A 24 -12.28 -1.37 -9.00
C TYR A 24 -13.39 -0.93 -9.94
N ALA A 25 -14.13 0.10 -9.54
CA ALA A 25 -15.36 0.53 -10.21
C ALA A 25 -15.11 1.11 -11.61
N VAL A 26 -13.91 1.62 -11.88
CA VAL A 26 -13.58 2.32 -13.13
C VAL A 26 -12.22 1.89 -13.67
N PRO A 27 -12.13 0.68 -14.28
CA PRO A 27 -10.85 0.07 -14.70
C PRO A 27 -10.00 0.93 -15.66
N GLU A 28 -10.65 1.84 -16.39
CA GLU A 28 -10.02 2.76 -17.34
C GLU A 28 -9.22 3.89 -16.67
N TYR A 29 -9.57 4.28 -15.45
CA TYR A 29 -8.91 5.37 -14.72
C TYR A 29 -8.20 4.91 -13.46
N GLN A 30 -8.66 3.81 -12.87
CA GLN A 30 -8.06 3.23 -11.68
C GLN A 30 -8.33 1.72 -11.69
N ASN A 31 -7.27 0.93 -11.86
CA ASN A 31 -7.35 -0.52 -11.76
C ASN A 31 -6.31 -1.04 -10.77
N TYR A 32 -6.39 -2.33 -10.49
CA TYR A 32 -5.47 -2.98 -9.57
C TYR A 32 -4.01 -2.83 -9.98
N GLU A 33 -3.68 -2.99 -11.27
CA GLU A 33 -2.29 -2.92 -11.74
C GLU A 33 -1.71 -1.52 -11.60
N SER A 34 -2.49 -0.48 -11.94
CA SER A 34 -2.07 0.91 -11.75
C SER A 34 -1.87 1.23 -10.27
N ASN A 35 -2.80 0.82 -9.40
CA ASN A 35 -2.67 1.03 -7.95
C ASN A 35 -1.46 0.28 -7.36
N LYS A 36 -1.26 -0.99 -7.74
CA LYS A 36 -0.10 -1.79 -7.33
C LYS A 36 1.20 -1.12 -7.74
N ALA A 37 1.28 -0.58 -8.96
CA ALA A 37 2.43 0.16 -9.44
C ALA A 37 2.66 1.43 -8.61
N ASP A 38 1.61 2.22 -8.35
CA ASP A 38 1.70 3.44 -7.54
C ASP A 38 2.17 3.15 -6.11
N LEU A 39 1.59 2.15 -5.45
CA LEU A 39 2.00 1.72 -4.10
C LEU A 39 3.46 1.27 -4.07
N THR A 40 3.88 0.52 -5.08
CA THR A 40 5.27 0.03 -5.17
C THR A 40 6.25 1.18 -5.39
N ASP A 41 5.94 2.10 -6.32
CA ASP A 41 6.78 3.26 -6.61
C ASP A 41 6.88 4.21 -5.42
N LEU A 42 5.75 4.56 -4.79
CA LEU A 42 5.71 5.40 -3.59
C LEU A 42 6.50 4.76 -2.45
N TRP A 43 6.26 3.48 -2.18
CA TRP A 43 6.93 2.78 -1.08
C TRP A 43 8.45 2.68 -1.29
N SER A 44 8.90 2.44 -2.52
CA SER A 44 10.33 2.41 -2.87
C SER A 44 11.04 3.74 -2.59
N GLN A 45 10.31 4.86 -2.70
CA GLN A 45 10.82 6.20 -2.42
C GLN A 45 10.70 6.58 -0.95
N ILE A 46 9.68 6.09 -0.24
CA ILE A 46 9.44 6.33 1.18
C ILE A 46 10.43 5.56 2.06
N ARG A 47 10.54 4.25 1.85
CA ARG A 47 11.27 3.34 2.74
C ARG A 47 12.72 3.76 3.01
N PRO A 48 13.52 4.22 2.03
CA PRO A 48 14.90 4.66 2.27
C PRO A 48 15.01 5.93 3.12
N GLN A 49 13.93 6.72 3.23
CA GLN A 49 13.89 7.97 3.99
C GLN A 49 13.49 7.77 5.45
N ILE A 50 12.87 6.63 5.81
CA ILE A 50 12.52 6.28 7.18
C ILE A 50 13.79 5.91 7.96
N LYS A 51 14.06 6.60 9.06
CA LYS A 51 15.29 6.40 9.88
C LYS A 51 15.01 5.97 11.32
N ARG A 52 13.82 6.24 11.84
CA ARG A 52 13.43 5.92 13.21
C ARG A 52 12.54 4.69 13.26
N ASP A 53 11.55 4.62 12.37
CA ASP A 53 10.52 3.59 12.42
C ASP A 53 10.85 2.39 11.51
N VAL A 54 12.13 2.00 11.45
CA VAL A 54 12.64 1.01 10.48
C VAL A 54 11.98 -0.37 10.65
N GLN A 55 11.72 -0.80 11.88
CA GLN A 55 11.06 -2.08 12.13
C GLN A 55 9.62 -2.08 11.60
N GLN A 56 8.90 -0.99 11.81
CA GLN A 56 7.54 -0.82 11.31
C GLN A 56 7.53 -0.73 9.78
N ALA A 57 8.50 -0.03 9.18
CA ALA A 57 8.64 0.00 7.74
C ALA A 57 8.90 -1.40 7.16
N ASN A 58 9.77 -2.21 7.77
CA ASN A 58 9.98 -3.58 7.29
C ASN A 58 8.70 -4.43 7.39
N LEU A 59 7.93 -4.28 8.48
CA LEU A 59 6.65 -4.96 8.61
C LEU A 59 5.66 -4.57 7.49
N ILE A 60 5.59 -3.27 7.16
CA ILE A 60 4.73 -2.77 6.07
C ILE A 60 5.21 -3.31 4.72
N ASP A 61 6.52 -3.36 4.49
CA ASP A 61 7.12 -3.92 3.27
C ASP A 61 6.70 -5.38 3.04
N ASP A 62 6.80 -6.20 4.09
CA ASP A 62 6.39 -7.61 4.06
C ASP A 62 4.87 -7.74 3.84
N GLN A 63 4.07 -6.92 4.54
CA GLN A 63 2.62 -6.93 4.40
C GLN A 63 2.16 -6.49 3.00
N LEU A 64 2.83 -5.51 2.37
CA LEU A 64 2.54 -5.08 1.00
C LEU A 64 2.78 -6.22 0.01
N GLN A 65 3.94 -6.88 0.11
CA GLN A 65 4.28 -8.01 -0.78
C GLN A 65 3.30 -9.16 -0.61
N GLU A 66 2.93 -9.50 0.63
CA GLU A 66 1.98 -10.56 0.91
C GLU A 66 0.56 -10.19 0.44
N MET A 67 0.15 -8.93 0.61
CA MET A 67 -1.12 -8.40 0.10
C MET A 67 -1.23 -8.59 -1.41
N PHE A 68 -0.22 -8.15 -2.16
CA PHE A 68 -0.18 -8.33 -3.62
C PHE A 68 -0.21 -9.81 -4.00
N SER A 69 0.56 -10.66 -3.30
CA SER A 69 0.54 -12.11 -3.54
C SER A 69 -0.84 -12.74 -3.32
N PHE A 70 -1.62 -12.29 -2.33
CA PHE A 70 -2.99 -12.77 -2.14
C PHE A 70 -3.92 -12.30 -3.26
N PHE A 71 -3.82 -11.03 -3.65
CA PHE A 71 -4.62 -10.49 -4.74
C PHE A 71 -4.32 -11.18 -6.09
N ASP A 72 -3.04 -11.40 -6.40
CA ASP A 72 -2.60 -12.09 -7.62
C ASP A 72 -3.10 -13.56 -7.66
N ARG A 73 -3.35 -14.17 -6.49
CA ARG A 73 -3.95 -15.53 -6.37
C ARG A 73 -5.48 -15.54 -6.28
N GLY A 74 -6.14 -14.37 -6.32
CA GLY A 74 -7.59 -14.25 -6.14
C GLY A 74 -8.07 -14.43 -4.69
N GLU A 75 -7.17 -14.43 -3.71
CA GLU A 75 -7.47 -14.58 -2.27
C GLU A 75 -7.90 -13.24 -1.64
N LYS A 76 -8.98 -12.66 -2.16
CA LYS A 76 -9.43 -11.28 -1.88
C LYS A 76 -9.51 -10.92 -0.40
N ASN A 77 -10.14 -11.77 0.41
CA ASN A 77 -10.35 -11.47 1.82
C ASN A 77 -9.04 -11.38 2.61
N LYS A 78 -8.04 -12.17 2.24
CA LYS A 78 -6.72 -12.11 2.89
C LYS A 78 -5.95 -10.86 2.46
N GLY A 79 -5.98 -10.54 1.17
CA GLY A 79 -5.42 -9.28 0.65
C GLY A 79 -6.04 -8.05 1.33
N ARG A 80 -7.37 -7.97 1.42
CA ARG A 80 -8.06 -6.87 2.12
C ARG A 80 -7.67 -6.77 3.59
N LYS A 81 -7.54 -7.91 4.28
CA LYS A 81 -7.14 -7.92 5.70
C LYS A 81 -5.77 -7.27 5.88
N LEU A 82 -4.82 -7.53 4.97
CA LEU A 82 -3.51 -6.89 4.99
C LEU A 82 -3.58 -5.41 4.59
N ALA A 83 -4.36 -5.05 3.56
CA ALA A 83 -4.58 -3.66 3.18
C ALA A 83 -5.09 -2.82 4.38
N TRP A 84 -6.07 -3.34 5.11
CA TRP A 84 -6.58 -2.72 6.34
C TRP A 84 -5.55 -2.67 7.46
N ALA A 85 -4.73 -3.70 7.62
CA ALA A 85 -3.68 -3.72 8.64
C ALA A 85 -2.62 -2.63 8.38
N ILE A 86 -2.20 -2.46 7.11
CA ILE A 86 -1.27 -1.40 6.70
C ILE A 86 -1.93 -0.03 6.86
N TYR A 87 -3.17 0.15 6.38
CA TYR A 87 -3.89 1.42 6.51
C TYR A 87 -4.01 1.88 7.97
N ASN A 88 -4.30 0.94 8.88
CA ASN A 88 -4.42 1.22 10.31
C ASN A 88 -3.08 1.34 11.05
N SER A 89 -1.94 1.15 10.37
CA SER A 89 -0.61 1.24 10.99
C SER A 89 -0.08 2.68 11.04
N ASP A 90 -0.92 3.71 10.89
CA ASP A 90 -0.51 5.12 10.97
C ASP A 90 0.67 5.49 10.04
N VAL A 91 0.65 5.00 8.78
CA VAL A 91 1.77 5.17 7.82
C VAL A 91 2.21 6.63 7.64
N GLU A 92 1.28 7.59 7.74
CA GLU A 92 1.54 9.03 7.65
C GLU A 92 2.48 9.58 8.73
N LYS A 93 2.68 8.83 9.82
CA LYS A 93 3.49 9.25 10.97
C LYS A 93 4.93 8.74 10.92
N LEU A 94 5.28 7.89 9.97
CA LEU A 94 6.61 7.26 9.85
C LEU A 94 7.73 8.29 9.65
N ARG A 95 8.88 8.07 10.32
CA ARG A 95 10.04 8.96 10.32
C ARG A 95 11.36 8.22 10.19
#